data_AF-A0AAN8XJ18-F1
#
_entry.id   AF-A0AAN8XJ18-F1
#
_cell.length_a   1.000
_cell.length_b   1.000
_cell.length_c   1.000
_cell.angle_alpha   90.00
_cell.angle_beta   90.00
_cell.angle_gamma   90.00
#
_symmetry.space_group_name_H-M   'P 1'
#
loop_
_entity.id
_entity.type
_entity.pdbx_description
1 polymer ?
#
loop_
_entity_poly.entity_id
_entity_poly.type
_entity_poly.pdbx_seq_one_letter_code
_entity_poly.pdbx_strand_id
1 'polypeptide(L)' 'MEPHDVIICRWPKPLRYQFYKNLMPDVPITHCVHCNKMFHTDDYIMQVLQKGRCPFCRTPSADAAENNME' A
#
# COMPACT_ATOMS: atom_id res chain seq x y z
N MET A 1 18.27 7.52 -10.05
CA MET A 1 16.83 7.33 -9.83
C MET A 1 16.70 6.51 -8.58
N GLU A 2 16.18 7.12 -7.52
CA GLU A 2 15.98 6.42 -6.26
C GLU A 2 14.72 5.55 -6.39
N PRO A 3 14.69 4.34 -5.80
CA PRO A 3 13.53 3.43 -5.93
C PRO A 3 12.20 4.01 -5.46
N HIS A 4 12.21 5.12 -4.71
CA HIS A 4 11.03 5.78 -4.17
C HIS A 4 10.52 6.94 -5.04
N ASP A 5 11.15 7.22 -6.19
CA ASP A 5 10.75 8.31 -7.07
C ASP A 5 9.38 8.07 -7.74
N VAL A 6 8.98 6.81 -7.93
CA VAL A 6 7.77 6.46 -8.68
C VAL A 6 6.97 5.37 -7.97
N ILE A 7 5.71 5.66 -7.69
CA ILE A 7 4.72 4.71 -7.16
C ILE A 7 3.92 4.16 -8.35
N ILE A 8 3.89 2.83 -8.46
CA ILE A 8 3.21 2.12 -9.55
C ILE A 8 1.94 1.46 -9.03
N CYS A 9 0.78 2.00 -9.40
CA CYS A 9 -0.51 1.40 -9.10
C CYS A 9 -0.93 0.48 -10.24
N ARG A 10 -0.88 -0.83 -9.97
CA ARG A 10 -1.27 -1.86 -10.93
C ARG A 10 -2.76 -2.11 -10.81
N TRP A 11 -3.48 -2.00 -11.93
CA TRP A 11 -4.89 -2.32 -12.01
C TRP A 11 -5.10 -3.53 -12.93
N PRO A 12 -6.08 -4.41 -12.63
CA PRO A 12 -6.45 -5.47 -13.55
C PRO A 12 -7.09 -4.87 -14.82
N LYS A 13 -6.99 -5.61 -15.93
CA LYS A 13 -7.65 -5.22 -17.19
C LYS A 13 -9.16 -5.00 -16.95
N PRO A 14 -9.78 -3.97 -17.56
CA PRO A 14 -9.28 -3.13 -18.65
C PRO A 14 -8.55 -1.84 -18.20
N LEU A 15 -8.37 -1.63 -16.91
CA LEU A 15 -7.83 -0.38 -16.38
C LEU A 15 -6.31 -0.28 -16.64
N ARG A 16 -5.87 0.91 -17.04
CA ARG A 16 -4.45 1.21 -17.29
C ARG A 16 -3.69 1.37 -15.97
N TYR A 17 -2.39 1.07 -16.01
CA TYR A 17 -1.51 1.29 -14.87
C TYR A 17 -1.36 2.79 -14.62
N GLN A 18 -1.32 3.18 -13.36
CA GLN A 18 -1.13 4.57 -12.95
C GLN A 18 0.24 4.71 -12.30
N PHE A 19 0.96 5.76 -12.69
CA PHE A 19 2.31 6.05 -12.21
C PHE A 19 2.27 7.41 -11.53
N TYR A 20 2.69 7.46 -10.28
CA TYR A 20 2.73 8.69 -9.49
C TYR A 20 4.17 9.01 -9.15
N LYS A 21 4.59 10.26 -9.36
CA LYS A 21 5.91 10.73 -8.94
C LYS A 21 5.85 11.06 -7.45
N ASN A 22 6.78 10.53 -6.67
CA ASN A 22 6.95 10.98 -5.30
C ASN A 22 7.62 12.36 -5.31
N LEU A 23 6.94 13.35 -4.75
CA LEU A 23 7.45 14.72 -4.62
C LEU A 23 8.06 14.98 -3.25
N MET A 24 7.86 14.09 -2.29
CA MET A 24 8.30 14.22 -0.90
C MET A 24 9.05 12.94 -0.49
N PRO A 25 10.34 12.81 -0.81
CA PRO A 25 11.13 11.63 -0.44
C PRO A 25 11.26 11.47 1.09
N ASP A 26 11.22 12.58 1.84
CA ASP A 26 11.30 12.58 3.31
C ASP A 26 10.03 12.02 3.97
N VAL A 27 8.93 11.92 3.23
CA VAL A 27 7.65 11.41 3.72
C VAL A 27 7.44 10.02 3.13
N PRO A 28 7.66 8.94 3.89
CA PRO A 28 7.53 7.58 3.37
C PRO A 28 6.07 7.28 3.07
N ILE A 29 5.75 7.03 1.80
CA ILE A 29 4.39 6.68 1.35
C ILE A 29 4.33 5.21 0.96
N THR A 30 3.33 4.50 1.48
CA THR A 30 3.00 3.12 1.10
C THR A 30 1.61 3.08 0.46
N HIS A 31 1.39 2.20 -0.50
CA HIS A 31 0.07 2.00 -1.11
C HIS A 31 -0.45 0.58 -0.87
N CYS A 32 -1.76 0.45 -0.70
CA CYS A 32 -2.40 -0.85 -0.61
C CYS A 32 -2.48 -1.51 -1.99
N VAL A 33 -2.01 -2.75 -2.12
CA VAL A 33 -2.02 -3.50 -3.39
C VAL A 33 -3.43 -3.83 -3.91
N HIS A 34 -4.44 -3.82 -3.04
CA HIS A 34 -5.82 -4.14 -3.41
C HIS A 34 -6.61 -2.92 -3.87
N CYS A 35 -6.51 -1.80 -3.16
CA CYS A 35 -7.28 -0.60 -3.49
C CYS A 35 -6.44 0.54 -4.09
N ASN A 36 -5.13 0.36 -4.22
CA ASN A 36 -4.15 1.34 -4.72
C ASN A 36 -4.23 2.71 -4.03
N LYS A 37 -4.84 2.78 -2.83
CA LYS A 37 -4.84 3.99 -2.00
C LYS A 37 -3.47 4.15 -1.36
N MET A 38 -2.98 5.39 -1.37
CA MET A 38 -1.72 5.78 -0.74
C MET A 38 -1.96 6.25 0.67
N PHE A 39 -1.01 5.95 1.55
CA PHE A 39 -1.04 6.26 2.96
C PHE A 39 0.36 6.66 3.42
N HIS A 40 0.44 7.44 4.49
CA HIS A 40 1.68 7.56 5.23
C HIS A 40 2.07 6.17 5.76
N THR A 41 3.34 5.80 5.61
CA THR A 41 3.80 4.42 5.91
C THR A 41 3.56 4.06 7.36
N ASP A 42 3.91 4.96 8.30
CA ASP A 42 3.74 4.70 9.73
C ASP A 42 2.25 4.57 10.12
N ASP A 43 1.38 5.40 9.54
CA ASP A 43 -0.06 5.36 9.82
C ASP A 43 -0.67 4.06 9.29
N TYR A 44 -0.27 3.64 8.08
CA TYR A 44 -0.74 2.41 7.48
C TYR A 44 -0.30 1.19 8.31
N ILE A 45 0.98 1.12 8.68
CA ILE A 45 1.52 0.05 9.52
C ILE A 45 0.80 0.02 10.86
N MET A 46 0.62 1.18 11.52
CA MET A 46 -0.10 1.25 12.80
C MET A 46 -1.54 0.74 12.67
N GLN A 47 -2.28 1.15 11.64
CA GLN A 47 -3.64 0.68 11.41
C GLN A 47 -3.71 -0.82 11.11
N VAL A 48 -2.76 -1.33 10.33
CA VAL A 48 -2.66 -2.76 10.00
C VAL A 48 -2.29 -3.56 11.24
N LEU A 49 -1.36 -3.13 12.07
CA LEU A 49 -1.00 -3.79 13.32
C LEU A 49 -2.17 -3.83 14.31
N GLN A 50 -2.95 -2.75 14.40
CA GLN A 50 -4.10 -2.68 15.30
C GLN A 50 -5.32 -3.47 14.82
N LYS A 51 -5.60 -3.48 13.50
CA LYS A 51 -6.88 -3.99 12.94
C LYS A 51 -6.71 -5.19 12.01
N GLY A 52 -5.48 -5.53 11.63
CA GLY A 52 -5.14 -6.62 10.70
C GLY A 52 -5.54 -6.39 9.24
N ARG A 53 -5.92 -5.16 8.86
CA ARG A 53 -6.51 -4.89 7.53
C ARG A 53 -6.29 -3.45 7.06
N CYS A 54 -6.39 -3.26 5.75
CA CYS A 54 -6.34 -1.94 5.14
C CYS A 54 -7.44 -1.02 5.74
N PRO A 55 -7.12 0.23 6.12
CA PRO A 55 -8.10 1.15 6.70
C PRO A 55 -9.19 1.58 5.72
N PHE A 56 -8.96 1.45 4.41
CA PHE A 56 -9.91 1.87 3.37
C PHE A 56 -10.74 0.70 2.82
N CYS A 57 -10.10 -0.27 2.17
CA CYS A 57 -10.81 -1.40 1.54
C CYS A 57 -11.06 -2.58 2.49
N ARG A 58 -10.52 -2.55 3.71
CA ARG A 58 -10.65 -3.61 4.72
C ARG A 58 -10.10 -4.98 4.29
N THR A 59 -9.40 -5.06 3.17
CA THR A 59 -8.69 -6.27 2.78
C THR A 59 -7.60 -6.56 3.81
N PRO A 60 -7.46 -7.81 4.30
CA PRO A 60 -6.37 -8.21 5.17
C PRO A 60 -5.02 -7.84 4.55
N SER A 61 -4.05 -7.41 5.37
CA SER A 61 -2.69 -7.25 4.87
C SER A 61 -2.12 -8.63 4.51
N ALA A 62 -1.30 -8.69 3.46
CA ALA A 62 -0.62 -9.93 3.06
C ALA A 62 0.25 -10.47 4.22
N ASP A 63 0.87 -9.59 5.00
CA ASP A 63 1.66 -9.95 6.19
C ASP A 63 0.83 -10.60 7.31
N ALA A 64 -0.49 -10.38 7.34
CA ALA A 64 -1.40 -11.05 8.28
C ALA A 64 -1.89 -12.41 7.75
N ALA A 65 -1.71 -12.70 6.46
CA ALA A 65 -2.11 -13.97 5.86
C ALA A 65 -1.10 -15.11 6.11
N GLU A 66 0.19 -14.80 6.33
CA GLU A 66 1.21 -15.80 6.66
C GLU A 66 1.15 -16.28 8.12
N ASN A 67 0.44 -15.57 9.01
CA ASN A 67 0.33 -15.93 10.43
C ASN A 67 -0.90 -16.82 10.78
N ASN A 68 -1.61 -17.35 9.78
CA ASN A 68 -2.75 -18.28 9.98
C ASN A 68 -2.54 -19.65 9.31
N MET A 69 -1.29 -20.05 9.09
CA MET A 69 -0.94 -21.41 8.68
C MET A 69 -0.02 -22.06 9.70
N GLU A 70 -0.47 -22.08 10.96
CA GLU A 70 -0.03 -23.02 12.00
C GLU A 70 -1.19 -23.33 12.95
#